data_AF-A0A945J7R0-F1
#
_entry.id   AF-A0A945J7R0-F1
#
_cell.length_a   1.000
_cell.length_b   1.000
_cell.length_c   1.000
_cell.angle_alpha   90.00
_cell.angle_beta   90.00
_cell.angle_gamma   90.00
#
_symmetry.space_group_name_H-M   'P 1'
#
loop_
_entity.id
_entity.type
_entity.pdbx_description
1 polymer ?
#
loop_
_entity_poly.entity_id
_entity_poly.type
_entity_poly.pdbx_seq_one_letter_code
_entity_poly.pdbx_strand_id
1 'polypeptide(L)'
;MSVAVKFGARMVAVLLTLTAFASACGADQPSSDEGQVATTATTQQATSTTAAAGDVREQFMTGAAGSDSVLGDLRDADLGCVADHLLASLDPDEVLALSALGPLPEQAELTVAALEACDLVLSLVGQGMVEAFADDPGLPVLDVECLLEGVTSGDLVPVLEAQFEDPFGVGLEDREMTILLARTPIMGNLMRCRLEAMVAAQGSDLPEFCFGLADQVAVMMTTVIEVDVSGGDLTDPSVLVDLLAMSDDIFVWLADEVPAAQRADAVLVRDATTQIATIMAEALVGIDGQSTEEEALAAIFAAMTRVQAEVDIDDADLDAASARLRAHVVSRCGQAGSALFDLIAGVTGSPLAA
;
A
#
# COMPACT_ATOMS: atom_id res chain seq x y z
N MET A 1 21.82 -2.92 30.47
CA MET A 1 20.50 -3.53 30.78
C MET A 1 19.28 -2.63 30.53
N SER A 2 19.40 -1.31 30.34
CA SER A 2 18.23 -0.42 30.11
C SER A 2 17.95 -0.09 28.63
N VAL A 3 18.79 -0.57 27.70
CA VAL A 3 18.70 -0.27 26.26
C VAL A 3 17.96 -1.38 25.50
N ALA A 4 18.29 -2.65 25.74
CA ALA A 4 17.68 -3.80 25.03
C ALA A 4 16.15 -3.96 25.25
N VAL A 5 15.64 -3.66 26.46
CA VAL A 5 14.19 -3.71 26.76
C VAL A 5 13.45 -2.51 26.14
N LYS A 6 14.15 -1.42 25.81
CA LYS A 6 13.59 -0.25 25.14
C LYS A 6 13.44 -0.41 23.63
N PHE A 7 14.26 -1.24 22.99
CA PHE A 7 14.23 -1.45 21.54
C PHE A 7 13.02 -2.29 21.10
N GLY A 8 12.82 -3.48 21.68
CA GLY A 8 11.68 -4.36 21.34
C GLY A 8 10.31 -3.75 21.69
N ALA A 9 10.22 -2.99 22.78
CA ALA A 9 8.98 -2.32 23.18
C ALA A 9 8.66 -1.04 22.36
N ARG A 10 9.67 -0.41 21.74
CA ARG A 10 9.48 0.77 20.87
C ARG A 10 9.11 0.38 19.44
N MET A 11 9.68 -0.69 18.90
CA MET A 11 9.39 -1.18 17.55
C MET A 11 7.91 -1.57 17.40
N VAL A 12 7.38 -2.31 18.39
CA VAL A 12 5.96 -2.69 18.46
C VAL A 12 5.04 -1.50 18.77
N ALA A 13 5.50 -0.50 19.55
CA ALA A 13 4.70 0.69 19.87
C ALA A 13 4.59 1.72 18.73
N VAL A 14 5.60 1.83 17.86
CA VAL A 14 5.54 2.69 16.66
C VAL A 14 4.61 2.07 15.60
N LEU A 15 4.63 0.74 15.45
CA LEU A 15 3.68 0.01 14.61
C LEU A 15 2.23 0.07 15.15
N LEU A 16 2.03 0.02 16.47
CA LEU A 16 0.70 0.11 17.11
C LEU A 16 0.11 1.52 17.24
N THR A 17 0.89 2.59 17.05
CA THR A 17 0.38 3.97 17.15
C THR A 17 -0.23 4.48 15.84
N LEU A 18 -0.02 3.78 14.72
CA LEU A 18 -0.65 4.09 13.44
C LEU A 18 -2.02 3.41 13.24
N THR A 19 -2.39 2.44 14.09
CA THR A 19 -3.65 1.68 13.97
C THR A 19 -4.76 2.14 14.94
N ALA A 20 -4.56 3.22 15.70
CA ALA A 20 -5.48 3.62 16.77
C ALA A 20 -6.35 4.83 16.41
N PHE A 21 -7.22 4.72 15.39
CA PHE A 21 -8.48 5.47 15.33
C PHE A 21 -9.56 4.65 14.62
N ALA A 22 -10.02 3.58 15.28
CA ALA A 22 -11.32 2.98 15.01
C ALA A 22 -12.08 2.86 16.32
N SER A 23 -12.85 3.90 16.66
CA SER A 23 -13.91 3.78 17.65
C SER A 23 -15.15 4.52 17.14
N ALA A 24 -15.93 3.77 16.38
CA ALA A 24 -17.39 3.70 16.37
C ALA A 24 -18.17 4.97 16.72
N CYS A 25 -18.89 5.51 15.72
CA CYS A 25 -20.16 6.19 15.90
C CYS A 25 -21.03 6.02 14.64
N GLY A 26 -22.31 5.68 14.85
CA GLY A 26 -23.35 5.52 13.81
C GLY A 26 -24.22 4.29 14.08
N ALA A 27 -25.06 4.25 15.12
CA ALA A 27 -26.34 4.95 15.31
C ALA A 27 -27.50 4.37 14.48
N ASP A 28 -28.45 3.80 15.24
CA ASP A 28 -29.91 3.82 15.08
C ASP A 28 -30.57 3.27 13.80
N GLN A 29 -31.17 2.09 13.98
CA GLN A 29 -32.30 1.59 13.19
C GLN A 29 -33.52 2.52 13.29
N PRO A 30 -34.28 2.65 12.19
CA PRO A 30 -35.73 2.77 12.27
C PRO A 30 -36.44 1.56 11.64
N SER A 31 -37.18 0.88 12.51
CA SER A 31 -38.51 0.28 12.34
C SER A 31 -38.97 -0.19 10.94
N SER A 32 -39.16 -1.51 10.87
CA SER A 32 -40.07 -2.23 9.97
C SER A 32 -41.50 -1.66 10.00
N ASP A 33 -42.09 -1.48 8.83
CA ASP A 33 -43.54 -1.42 8.67
C ASP A 33 -43.94 -2.37 7.52
N GLU A 34 -44.58 -3.48 7.90
CA GLU A 34 -45.14 -4.48 7.00
C GLU A 34 -46.44 -3.94 6.39
N GLY A 35 -46.39 -3.59 5.10
CA GLY A 35 -47.55 -3.22 4.29
C GLY A 35 -47.75 -4.18 3.12
N GLN A 36 -48.33 -5.34 3.39
CA GLN A 36 -48.68 -6.34 2.40
C GLN A 36 -49.81 -5.83 1.47
N VAL A 37 -49.48 -5.54 0.20
CA VAL A 37 -50.50 -5.30 -0.85
C VAL A 37 -50.27 -6.29 -1.99
N ALA A 38 -51.21 -7.23 -2.12
CA ALA A 38 -51.31 -8.18 -3.21
C ALA A 38 -51.50 -7.44 -4.54
N THR A 39 -50.67 -7.76 -5.54
CA THR A 39 -50.92 -7.33 -6.92
C THR A 39 -50.87 -8.52 -7.88
N THR A 40 -51.95 -8.59 -8.63
CA THR A 40 -52.40 -9.54 -9.64
C THR A 40 -51.34 -9.91 -10.68
N ALA A 41 -51.17 -11.21 -10.93
CA ALA A 41 -50.42 -11.73 -12.06
C ALA A 41 -51.02 -11.23 -13.38
N THR A 42 -50.27 -10.42 -14.12
CA THR A 42 -50.54 -10.12 -15.52
C THR A 42 -49.48 -10.82 -16.34
N THR A 43 -49.88 -11.88 -17.04
CA THR A 43 -49.00 -12.60 -17.97
C THR A 43 -48.79 -11.69 -19.19
N GLN A 44 -47.72 -10.90 -19.19
CA GLN A 44 -47.28 -10.22 -20.41
C GLN A 44 -46.54 -11.23 -21.28
N GLN A 45 -47.08 -11.40 -22.49
CA GLN A 45 -46.51 -12.20 -23.55
C GLN A 45 -45.32 -11.42 -24.11
N ALA A 46 -44.09 -11.78 -23.70
CA ALA A 46 -42.87 -11.19 -24.23
C ALA A 46 -42.82 -11.44 -25.73
N THR A 47 -42.99 -10.37 -26.51
CA THR A 47 -42.77 -10.38 -27.94
C THR A 47 -41.27 -10.18 -28.11
N SER A 48 -40.55 -11.23 -28.50
CA SER A 48 -39.11 -11.18 -28.75
C SER A 48 -38.83 -10.34 -30.01
N THR A 49 -38.95 -9.02 -29.91
CA THR A 49 -38.29 -8.11 -30.83
C THR A 49 -36.81 -8.14 -30.49
N THR A 50 -36.00 -8.76 -31.33
CA THR A 50 -34.55 -8.63 -31.29
C THR A 50 -34.25 -7.16 -31.48
N ALA A 51 -34.01 -6.44 -30.38
CA ALA A 51 -33.60 -5.05 -30.44
C ALA A 51 -32.33 -4.97 -31.30
N ALA A 52 -32.23 -4.00 -32.20
CA ALA A 52 -30.99 -3.81 -32.92
C ALA A 52 -29.91 -3.43 -31.90
N ALA A 53 -28.68 -3.92 -32.07
CA ALA A 53 -27.57 -3.64 -31.13
C ALA A 53 -27.40 -2.13 -30.83
N GLY A 54 -27.71 -1.27 -31.81
CA GLY A 54 -27.73 0.19 -31.61
C GLY A 54 -28.78 0.69 -30.62
N ASP A 55 -29.98 0.09 -30.60
CA ASP A 55 -31.06 0.45 -29.67
C ASP A 55 -30.72 -0.01 -28.23
N VAL A 56 -30.09 -1.17 -28.10
CA VAL A 56 -29.64 -1.72 -26.81
C VAL A 56 -28.53 -0.87 -26.23
N ARG A 57 -27.56 -0.46 -27.04
CA ARG A 57 -26.48 0.44 -26.64
C ARG A 57 -27.00 1.79 -26.15
N GLU A 58 -27.96 2.39 -26.86
CA GLU A 58 -28.57 3.66 -26.43
C GLU A 58 -29.31 3.54 -25.10
N GLN A 59 -30.02 2.42 -24.90
CA GLN A 59 -30.68 2.11 -23.64
C GLN A 59 -29.69 1.81 -22.51
N PHE A 60 -28.57 1.13 -22.79
CA PHE A 60 -27.50 0.87 -21.84
C PHE A 60 -26.87 2.17 -21.33
N MET A 61 -26.52 3.08 -22.24
CA MET A 61 -25.97 4.40 -21.88
C MET A 61 -26.97 5.20 -21.02
N THR A 62 -28.25 5.17 -21.39
CA THR A 62 -29.30 5.86 -20.62
C THR A 62 -29.56 5.21 -19.26
N GLY A 63 -29.44 3.88 -19.17
CA GLY A 63 -29.64 3.11 -17.94
C GLY A 63 -28.48 3.24 -16.95
N ALA A 64 -27.25 3.36 -17.46
CA ALA A 64 -26.07 3.62 -16.65
C ALA A 64 -26.03 5.07 -16.15
N ALA A 65 -26.41 6.04 -16.99
CA ALA A 65 -26.35 7.46 -16.64
C ALA A 65 -27.19 7.78 -15.39
N GLY A 66 -26.51 8.12 -14.28
CA GLY A 66 -27.15 8.47 -13.01
C GLY A 66 -27.69 7.29 -12.20
N SER A 67 -27.29 6.06 -12.52
CA SER A 67 -27.41 4.94 -11.59
C SER A 67 -26.26 4.97 -10.58
N ASP A 68 -26.48 4.42 -9.39
CA ASP A 68 -25.41 4.19 -8.39
C ASP A 68 -24.49 3.02 -8.79
N SER A 69 -24.48 2.63 -10.07
CA SER A 69 -23.63 1.56 -10.57
C SER A 69 -22.22 2.07 -10.85
N VAL A 70 -21.24 1.17 -10.79
CA VAL A 70 -19.83 1.45 -11.10
C VAL A 70 -19.59 2.04 -12.50
N LEU A 71 -20.57 1.92 -13.41
CA LEU A 71 -20.48 2.45 -14.77
C LEU A 71 -21.12 3.84 -14.91
N GLY A 72 -21.86 4.31 -13.90
CA GLY A 72 -22.71 5.49 -14.01
C GLY A 72 -21.95 6.81 -14.25
N ASP A 73 -20.68 6.86 -13.85
CA ASP A 73 -19.81 8.03 -14.00
C ASP A 73 -18.92 7.99 -15.26
N LEU A 74 -19.07 6.97 -16.10
CA LEU A 74 -18.37 6.87 -17.37
C LEU A 74 -19.03 7.78 -18.43
N ARG A 75 -18.23 8.24 -19.40
CA ARG A 75 -18.74 9.07 -20.50
C ARG A 75 -19.54 8.20 -21.48
N ASP A 76 -20.49 8.80 -22.18
CA ASP A 76 -21.32 8.11 -23.19
C ASP A 76 -20.49 7.30 -24.21
N ALA A 77 -19.34 7.82 -24.66
CA ALA A 77 -18.47 7.12 -25.60
C ALA A 77 -17.84 5.85 -24.99
N ASP A 78 -17.48 5.91 -23.71
CA ASP A 78 -16.86 4.83 -22.95
C ASP A 78 -17.91 3.74 -22.66
N LEU A 79 -19.11 4.15 -22.23
CA LEU A 79 -20.27 3.28 -22.06
C LEU A 79 -20.67 2.59 -23.37
N GLY A 80 -20.60 3.32 -24.49
CA GLY A 80 -20.85 2.76 -25.82
C GLY A 80 -19.85 1.65 -26.19
N CYS A 81 -18.56 1.86 -25.89
CA CYS A 81 -17.52 0.85 -26.11
C CYS A 81 -17.76 -0.41 -25.26
N VAL A 82 -18.03 -0.23 -23.96
CA VAL A 82 -18.31 -1.34 -23.04
C VAL A 82 -19.53 -2.12 -23.50
N ALA A 83 -20.62 -1.45 -23.88
CA ALA A 83 -21.82 -2.08 -24.41
C ALA A 83 -21.54 -2.90 -25.69
N ASP A 84 -20.75 -2.36 -26.63
CA ASP A 84 -20.38 -3.06 -27.86
C ASP A 84 -19.57 -4.34 -27.57
N HIS A 85 -18.67 -4.31 -26.57
CA HIS A 85 -17.92 -5.48 -26.13
C HIS A 85 -18.77 -6.51 -25.39
N LEU A 86 -19.67 -6.07 -24.50
CA LEU A 86 -20.57 -6.96 -23.76
C LEU A 86 -21.57 -7.67 -24.68
N LEU A 87 -22.13 -6.97 -25.68
CA LEU A 87 -23.07 -7.52 -26.67
C LEU A 87 -22.43 -8.58 -27.59
N ALA A 88 -21.10 -8.71 -27.59
CA ALA A 88 -20.43 -9.79 -28.31
C ALA A 88 -20.62 -11.15 -27.61
N SER A 89 -20.89 -11.15 -26.31
CA SER A 89 -20.89 -12.34 -25.44
C SER A 89 -22.17 -12.53 -24.62
N LEU A 90 -22.94 -11.47 -24.38
CA LEU A 90 -24.16 -11.48 -23.57
C LEU A 90 -25.40 -11.14 -24.39
N ASP A 91 -26.56 -11.61 -23.92
CA ASP A 91 -27.84 -11.26 -24.52
C ASP A 91 -28.21 -9.79 -24.22
N PRO A 92 -28.97 -9.11 -25.11
CA PRO A 92 -29.39 -7.73 -24.91
C PRO A 92 -30.02 -7.42 -23.55
N ASP A 93 -30.86 -8.32 -23.05
CA ASP A 93 -31.54 -8.14 -21.77
C ASP A 93 -30.56 -8.22 -20.59
N GLU A 94 -29.49 -9.01 -20.70
CA GLU A 94 -28.44 -9.13 -19.69
C GLU A 94 -27.56 -7.87 -19.65
N VAL A 95 -27.20 -7.34 -20.83
CA VAL A 95 -26.43 -6.09 -20.96
C VAL A 95 -27.20 -4.93 -20.35
N LEU A 96 -28.51 -4.83 -20.61
CA LEU A 96 -29.35 -3.79 -20.01
C LEU A 96 -29.48 -3.93 -18.49
N ALA A 97 -29.63 -5.16 -17.98
CA ALA A 97 -29.67 -5.42 -16.54
C ALA A 97 -28.37 -4.96 -15.85
N LEU A 98 -27.21 -5.21 -16.48
CA LEU A 98 -25.90 -4.82 -15.99
C LEU A 98 -25.78 -3.29 -15.82
N SER A 99 -26.28 -2.50 -16.78
CA SER A 99 -26.24 -1.02 -16.67
C SER A 99 -27.01 -0.46 -15.48
N ALA A 100 -28.09 -1.15 -15.07
CA ALA A 100 -28.99 -0.68 -14.02
C ALA A 100 -28.62 -1.21 -12.63
N LEU A 101 -28.09 -2.44 -12.57
CA LEU A 101 -27.89 -3.18 -11.32
C LEU A 101 -26.42 -3.47 -11.01
N GLY A 102 -25.51 -3.21 -11.95
CA GLY A 102 -24.13 -3.69 -11.91
C GLY A 102 -23.97 -5.12 -12.43
N PRO A 103 -22.73 -5.60 -12.57
CA PRO A 103 -22.45 -6.96 -13.03
C PRO A 103 -22.89 -8.00 -12.00
N LEU A 104 -23.43 -9.12 -12.48
CA LEU A 104 -23.59 -10.32 -11.66
C LEU A 104 -22.24 -11.01 -11.43
N PRO A 105 -22.07 -11.84 -10.37
CA PRO A 105 -20.81 -12.52 -10.12
C PRO A 105 -20.28 -13.32 -11.31
N GLU A 106 -21.16 -14.06 -12.00
CA GLU A 106 -20.80 -14.84 -13.20
C GLU A 106 -20.42 -13.98 -14.43
N GLN A 107 -20.66 -12.65 -14.37
CA GLN A 107 -20.35 -11.69 -15.43
C GLN A 107 -19.10 -10.86 -15.12
N ALA A 108 -18.45 -11.05 -13.96
CA ALA A 108 -17.31 -10.26 -13.52
C ALA A 108 -16.16 -10.25 -14.54
N GLU A 109 -15.65 -11.43 -14.92
CA GLU A 109 -14.56 -11.58 -15.91
C GLU A 109 -14.90 -10.92 -17.26
N LEU A 110 -16.13 -11.12 -17.76
CA LEU A 110 -16.57 -10.52 -19.03
C LEU A 110 -16.67 -9.00 -18.95
N THR A 111 -17.11 -8.47 -17.81
CA THR A 111 -17.23 -7.03 -17.57
C THR A 111 -15.85 -6.39 -17.48
N VAL A 112 -14.93 -7.00 -16.74
CA VAL A 112 -13.55 -6.51 -16.62
C VAL A 112 -12.82 -6.59 -17.96
N ALA A 113 -13.01 -7.67 -18.73
CA ALA A 113 -12.45 -7.78 -20.07
C ALA A 113 -12.97 -6.69 -21.03
N ALA A 114 -14.24 -6.30 -20.92
CA ALA A 114 -14.79 -5.19 -21.69
C ALA A 114 -14.20 -3.84 -21.25
N LEU A 115 -14.03 -3.62 -19.95
CA LEU A 115 -13.37 -2.41 -19.40
C LEU A 115 -11.90 -2.32 -19.84
N GLU A 116 -11.18 -3.44 -19.82
CA GLU A 116 -9.78 -3.51 -20.28
C GLU A 116 -9.68 -3.22 -21.78
N ALA A 117 -10.55 -3.81 -22.60
CA ALA A 117 -10.55 -3.59 -24.05
C ALA A 117 -10.88 -2.13 -24.45
N CYS A 118 -11.59 -1.40 -23.58
CA CYS A 118 -11.92 0.00 -23.74
C CYS A 118 -10.95 0.96 -23.02
N ASP A 119 -9.83 0.46 -22.45
CA ASP A 119 -8.84 1.25 -21.69
C ASP A 119 -9.41 1.99 -20.47
N LEU A 120 -10.43 1.44 -19.81
CA LEU A 120 -11.17 2.11 -18.72
C LEU A 120 -10.76 1.70 -17.31
N VAL A 121 -10.02 0.59 -17.15
CA VAL A 121 -9.67 0.01 -15.85
C VAL A 121 -9.02 1.02 -14.90
N LEU A 122 -7.97 1.72 -15.35
CA LEU A 122 -7.26 2.72 -14.53
C LEU A 122 -8.13 3.94 -14.20
N SER A 123 -8.96 4.38 -15.15
CA SER A 123 -9.87 5.53 -14.95
C SER A 123 -10.92 5.21 -13.90
N LEU A 124 -11.52 4.03 -13.98
CA LEU A 124 -12.58 3.59 -13.07
C LEU A 124 -12.04 3.39 -11.65
N VAL A 125 -10.87 2.76 -11.50
CA VAL A 125 -10.22 2.64 -10.19
C VAL A 125 -9.84 4.01 -9.63
N GLY A 126 -9.29 4.91 -10.45
CA GLY A 126 -8.96 6.27 -10.01
C GLY A 126 -10.17 7.06 -9.53
N GLN A 127 -11.31 6.95 -10.22
CA GLN A 127 -12.57 7.57 -9.80
C GLN A 127 -13.05 7.03 -8.45
N GLY A 128 -13.09 5.70 -8.29
CA GLY A 128 -13.46 5.07 -7.01
C GLY A 128 -12.57 5.47 -5.84
N MET A 129 -11.27 5.69 -6.09
CA MET A 129 -10.35 6.21 -5.05
C MET A 129 -10.67 7.65 -4.66
N VAL A 130 -10.99 8.53 -5.62
CA VAL A 130 -11.40 9.92 -5.33
C VAL A 130 -12.66 9.96 -4.47
N GLU A 131 -13.65 9.14 -4.81
CA GLU A 131 -14.90 9.02 -4.06
C GLU A 131 -14.67 8.50 -2.65
N ALA A 132 -13.89 7.43 -2.51
CA ALA A 132 -13.53 6.87 -1.21
C ALA A 132 -12.82 7.90 -0.30
N PHE A 133 -11.95 8.75 -0.86
CA PHE A 133 -11.31 9.82 -0.09
C PHE A 133 -12.26 10.97 0.25
N ALA A 134 -13.29 11.22 -0.55
CA ALA A 134 -14.29 12.24 -0.25
C ALA A 134 -15.19 11.84 0.93
N ASP A 135 -15.45 10.54 1.10
CA ASP A 135 -16.30 9.98 2.15
C ASP A 135 -15.62 9.93 3.54
N ASP A 136 -14.29 10.02 3.61
CA ASP A 136 -13.52 10.10 4.87
C ASP A 136 -12.69 11.40 4.99
N PRO A 137 -13.32 12.53 5.38
CA PRO A 137 -12.65 13.82 5.49
C PRO A 137 -11.63 13.90 6.64
N GLY A 138 -11.48 12.84 7.45
CA GLY A 138 -10.49 12.75 8.53
C GLY A 138 -9.11 12.32 8.05
N LEU A 139 -9.01 11.75 6.86
CA LEU A 139 -7.75 11.25 6.29
C LEU A 139 -7.06 12.32 5.42
N PRO A 140 -5.71 12.34 5.38
CA PRO A 140 -4.99 13.17 4.44
C PRO A 140 -5.33 12.72 3.02
N VAL A 141 -5.88 13.63 2.21
CA VAL A 141 -6.17 13.38 0.78
C VAL A 141 -4.85 13.11 0.07
N LEU A 142 -4.73 11.91 -0.49
CA LEU A 142 -3.60 11.51 -1.29
C LEU A 142 -3.87 11.81 -2.76
N ASP A 143 -2.82 12.16 -3.48
CA ASP A 143 -2.91 12.33 -4.92
C ASP A 143 -3.11 10.96 -5.59
N VAL A 144 -4.23 10.79 -6.28
CA VAL A 144 -4.57 9.54 -6.99
C VAL A 144 -3.59 9.29 -8.13
N GLU A 145 -3.06 10.34 -8.77
CA GLU A 145 -2.04 10.19 -9.81
C GLU A 145 -0.76 9.59 -9.24
N CYS A 146 -0.38 10.00 -8.02
CA CYS A 146 0.76 9.42 -7.30
C CYS A 146 0.49 7.96 -6.92
N LEU A 147 -0.72 7.64 -6.44
CA LEU A 147 -1.08 6.26 -6.03
C LEU A 147 -1.09 5.27 -7.20
N LEU A 148 -1.47 5.73 -8.39
CA LEU A 148 -1.53 4.92 -9.60
C LEU A 148 -0.22 4.94 -10.41
N GLU A 149 0.84 5.58 -9.91
CA GLU A 149 2.11 5.65 -10.62
C GLU A 149 2.70 4.25 -10.85
N GLY A 150 2.97 3.91 -12.11
CA GLY A 150 3.49 2.59 -12.49
C GLY A 150 2.48 1.44 -12.41
N VAL A 151 1.23 1.68 -12.00
CA VAL A 151 0.15 0.69 -12.01
C VAL A 151 -0.36 0.52 -13.44
N THR A 152 -0.52 -0.73 -13.87
CA THR A 152 -1.05 -1.07 -15.19
C THR A 152 -2.47 -1.64 -15.09
N SER A 153 -3.19 -1.66 -16.22
CA SER A 153 -4.51 -2.31 -16.30
C SER A 153 -4.44 -3.77 -15.84
N GLY A 154 -3.40 -4.50 -16.27
CA GLY A 154 -3.23 -5.92 -15.92
C GLY A 154 -3.01 -6.17 -14.43
N ASP A 155 -2.48 -5.20 -13.69
CA ASP A 155 -2.33 -5.30 -12.22
C ASP A 155 -3.69 -5.20 -11.51
N LEU A 156 -4.65 -4.49 -12.11
CA LEU A 156 -5.96 -4.17 -11.55
C LEU A 156 -7.08 -5.09 -12.01
N VAL A 157 -6.91 -5.80 -13.13
CA VAL A 157 -7.90 -6.77 -13.63
C VAL A 157 -8.29 -7.78 -12.54
N PRO A 158 -7.35 -8.47 -11.85
CA PRO A 158 -7.71 -9.43 -10.81
C PRO A 158 -8.40 -8.79 -9.60
N VAL A 159 -8.10 -7.52 -9.31
CA VAL A 159 -8.72 -6.75 -8.22
C VAL A 159 -10.17 -6.45 -8.57
N LEU A 160 -10.44 -5.96 -9.79
CA LEU A 160 -11.79 -5.64 -10.25
C LEU A 160 -12.66 -6.89 -10.40
N GLU A 161 -12.09 -8.01 -10.87
CA GLU A 161 -12.81 -9.28 -10.95
C GLU A 161 -13.28 -9.72 -9.56
N ALA A 162 -12.39 -9.73 -8.57
CA ALA A 162 -12.74 -10.04 -7.19
C ALA A 162 -13.82 -9.09 -6.63
N GLN A 163 -13.73 -7.79 -6.93
CA GLN A 163 -14.73 -6.80 -6.53
C GLN A 163 -16.11 -7.06 -7.12
N PHE A 164 -16.19 -7.50 -8.39
CA PHE A 164 -17.47 -7.75 -9.06
C PHE A 164 -18.04 -9.15 -8.78
N GLU A 165 -17.20 -10.10 -8.38
CA GLU A 165 -17.66 -11.43 -7.95
C GLU A 165 -18.42 -11.39 -6.62
N ASP A 166 -18.13 -10.43 -5.75
CA ASP A 166 -18.88 -10.23 -4.50
C ASP A 166 -20.02 -9.20 -4.68
N PRO A 167 -21.30 -9.57 -4.46
CA PRO A 167 -22.44 -8.65 -4.57
C PRO A 167 -22.37 -7.42 -3.64
N PHE A 168 -21.54 -7.47 -2.59
CA PHE A 168 -21.34 -6.37 -1.65
C PHE A 168 -19.95 -5.73 -1.80
N GLY A 169 -19.16 -6.17 -2.77
CA GLY A 169 -17.74 -5.86 -2.88
C GLY A 169 -16.91 -6.56 -1.80
N VAL A 170 -15.63 -6.74 -2.08
CA VAL A 170 -14.67 -7.28 -1.12
C VAL A 170 -14.08 -6.09 -0.34
N GLY A 171 -14.10 -6.18 0.98
CA GLY A 171 -13.52 -5.14 1.82
C GLY A 171 -12.00 -5.09 1.66
N LEU A 172 -11.40 -3.91 1.82
CA LEU A 172 -9.93 -3.81 1.90
C LEU A 172 -9.35 -4.58 3.10
N GLU A 173 -10.18 -4.84 4.11
CA GLU A 173 -9.87 -5.65 5.30
C GLU A 173 -9.82 -7.16 4.99
N ASP A 174 -10.38 -7.59 3.86
CA ASP A 174 -10.33 -8.99 3.45
C ASP A 174 -8.93 -9.35 2.97
N ARG A 175 -8.37 -10.40 3.58
CA ARG A 175 -7.01 -10.88 3.31
C ARG A 175 -6.75 -11.15 1.82
N GLU A 176 -7.76 -11.66 1.11
CA GLU A 176 -7.65 -11.95 -0.32
C GLU A 176 -7.44 -10.67 -1.13
N MET A 177 -8.23 -9.62 -0.85
CA MET A 177 -8.06 -8.31 -1.47
C MET A 177 -6.71 -7.68 -1.10
N THR A 178 -6.30 -7.79 0.16
CA THR A 178 -4.98 -7.28 0.59
C THR A 178 -3.84 -7.97 -0.19
N ILE A 179 -3.93 -9.28 -0.43
CA ILE A 179 -2.93 -10.02 -1.21
C ILE A 179 -2.92 -9.59 -2.69
N LEU A 180 -4.08 -9.34 -3.29
CA LEU A 180 -4.17 -8.85 -4.66
C LEU A 180 -3.54 -7.46 -4.78
N LEU A 181 -3.88 -6.54 -3.88
CA LEU A 181 -3.30 -5.19 -3.85
C LEU A 181 -1.80 -5.19 -3.56
N ALA A 182 -1.31 -6.10 -2.71
CA ALA A 182 0.12 -6.27 -2.44
C ALA A 182 0.93 -6.74 -3.66
N ARG A 183 0.27 -7.29 -4.71
CA ARG A 183 0.91 -7.60 -5.99
C ARG A 183 0.91 -6.43 -6.96
N THR A 184 0.29 -5.32 -6.60
CA THR A 184 0.26 -4.09 -7.38
C THR A 184 1.21 -3.05 -6.78
N PRO A 185 1.68 -2.07 -7.57
CA PRO A 185 2.44 -0.94 -7.04
C PRO A 185 1.67 -0.06 -6.02
N ILE A 186 0.34 -0.22 -5.90
CA ILE A 186 -0.52 0.68 -5.10
C ILE A 186 -0.10 0.72 -3.63
N MET A 187 0.22 -0.43 -3.03
CA MET A 187 0.62 -0.46 -1.61
C MET A 187 1.94 0.27 -1.36
N GLY A 188 2.89 0.15 -2.29
CA GLY A 188 4.14 0.90 -2.21
C GLY A 188 3.95 2.38 -2.46
N ASN A 189 3.15 2.74 -3.46
CA ASN A 189 2.79 4.11 -3.73
C ASN A 189 2.04 4.75 -2.57
N LEU A 190 1.17 4.02 -1.86
CA LEU A 190 0.49 4.53 -0.67
C LEU A 190 1.48 5.03 0.37
N MET A 191 2.53 4.27 0.65
CA MET A 191 3.59 4.72 1.56
C MET A 191 4.39 5.89 0.97
N ARG A 192 4.82 5.78 -0.29
CA ARG A 192 5.60 6.83 -0.95
C ARG A 192 4.85 8.16 -1.00
N CYS A 193 3.64 8.18 -1.54
CA CYS A 193 2.80 9.38 -1.65
C CYS A 193 2.50 9.99 -0.28
N ARG A 194 2.34 9.16 0.77
CA ARG A 194 2.14 9.67 2.13
C ARG A 194 3.39 10.34 2.70
N LEU A 195 4.56 9.74 2.48
CA LEU A 195 5.84 10.32 2.93
C LEU A 195 6.17 11.58 2.13
N GLU A 196 5.95 11.58 0.81
CA GLU A 196 6.10 12.76 -0.04
C GLU A 196 5.13 13.89 0.37
N ALA A 197 3.87 13.58 0.67
CA ALA A 197 2.91 14.55 1.18
C ALA A 197 3.33 15.13 2.54
N MET A 198 3.91 14.31 3.43
CA MET A 198 4.47 14.75 4.71
C MET A 198 5.64 15.73 4.51
N VAL A 199 6.50 15.45 3.53
CA VAL A 199 7.61 16.33 3.15
C VAL A 199 7.05 17.64 2.56
N ALA A 200 6.15 17.54 1.57
CA ALA A 200 5.54 18.69 0.89
C ALA A 200 4.76 19.61 1.84
N ALA A 201 4.14 19.07 2.90
CA ALA A 201 3.46 19.84 3.93
C ALA A 201 4.39 20.83 4.68
N GLN A 202 5.71 20.65 4.61
CA GLN A 202 6.69 21.58 5.20
C GLN A 202 7.10 22.71 4.24
N GLY A 203 6.70 22.63 2.98
CA GLY A 203 6.89 23.66 1.97
C GLY A 203 7.07 23.08 0.56
N SER A 204 6.56 23.79 -0.45
CA SER A 204 6.65 23.39 -1.87
C SER A 204 8.05 23.54 -2.48
N ASP A 205 8.96 24.27 -1.82
CA ASP A 205 10.28 24.61 -2.34
C ASP A 205 11.40 23.73 -1.74
N LEU A 206 11.04 22.53 -1.28
CA LEU A 206 12.02 21.60 -0.70
C LEU A 206 12.96 21.03 -1.77
N PRO A 207 14.23 20.79 -1.43
CA PRO A 207 15.18 20.15 -2.36
C PRO A 207 14.73 18.75 -2.78
N GLU A 208 15.07 18.33 -4.00
CA GLU A 208 14.83 16.96 -4.52
C GLU A 208 15.36 15.87 -3.58
N PHE A 209 16.47 16.14 -2.89
CA PHE A 209 17.02 15.30 -1.82
C PHE A 209 15.97 14.85 -0.78
N CYS A 210 15.01 15.72 -0.42
CA CYS A 210 14.00 15.40 0.58
C CYS A 210 12.96 14.41 0.07
N PHE A 211 12.60 14.50 -1.20
CA PHE A 211 11.69 13.56 -1.86
C PHE A 211 12.40 12.23 -2.14
N GLY A 212 13.67 12.27 -2.57
CA GLY A 212 14.49 11.06 -2.71
C GLY A 212 14.66 10.30 -1.39
N LEU A 213 14.84 10.99 -0.25
CA LEU A 213 14.89 10.34 1.06
C LEU A 213 13.55 9.68 1.42
N ALA A 214 12.43 10.34 1.11
CA ALA A 214 11.10 9.77 1.34
C ALA A 214 10.87 8.51 0.49
N ASP A 215 11.31 8.53 -0.77
CA ASP A 215 11.23 7.38 -1.69
C ASP A 215 12.04 6.19 -1.18
N GLN A 216 13.30 6.40 -0.79
CA GLN A 216 14.17 5.37 -0.21
C GLN A 216 13.54 4.71 1.03
N VAL A 217 12.93 5.51 1.92
CA VAL A 217 12.23 4.99 3.10
C VAL A 217 10.94 4.27 2.72
N ALA A 218 10.21 4.77 1.73
CA ALA A 218 8.97 4.16 1.25
C ALA A 218 9.22 2.75 0.68
N VAL A 219 10.27 2.57 -0.12
CA VAL A 219 10.66 1.26 -0.66
C VAL A 219 10.90 0.26 0.47
N MET A 220 11.72 0.61 1.46
CA MET A 220 12.01 -0.26 2.59
C MET A 220 10.76 -0.58 3.43
N MET A 221 9.89 0.40 3.70
CA MET A 221 8.64 0.19 4.44
C MET A 221 7.64 -0.66 3.67
N THR A 222 7.62 -0.57 2.34
CA THR A 222 6.76 -1.38 1.47
C THR A 222 7.11 -2.85 1.61
N THR A 223 8.40 -3.19 1.55
CA THR A 223 8.86 -4.57 1.76
C THR A 223 8.45 -5.11 3.13
N VAL A 224 8.56 -4.32 4.20
CA VAL A 224 8.11 -4.73 5.54
C VAL A 224 6.61 -5.08 5.53
N ILE A 225 5.79 -4.28 4.87
CA ILE A 225 4.34 -4.51 4.75
C ILE A 225 4.05 -5.75 3.90
N GLU A 226 4.76 -5.95 2.78
CA GLU A 226 4.58 -7.12 1.92
C GLU A 226 4.85 -8.42 2.67
N VAL A 227 5.91 -8.47 3.49
CA VAL A 227 6.20 -9.63 4.34
C VAL A 227 5.06 -9.87 5.34
N ASP A 228 4.56 -8.82 6.00
CA ASP A 228 3.47 -8.94 6.96
C ASP A 228 2.16 -9.42 6.31
N VAL A 229 1.76 -8.81 5.18
CA VAL A 229 0.55 -9.15 4.43
C VAL A 229 0.58 -10.58 3.88
N SER A 230 1.75 -11.02 3.41
CA SER A 230 1.93 -12.39 2.94
C SER A 230 1.96 -13.42 4.07
N GLY A 231 1.95 -12.97 5.34
CA GLY A 231 2.04 -13.82 6.53
C GLY A 231 3.44 -14.35 6.78
N GLY A 232 4.46 -13.66 6.25
CA GLY A 232 5.86 -13.93 6.51
C GLY A 232 6.26 -13.50 7.92
N ASP A 233 7.39 -14.03 8.38
CA ASP A 233 7.96 -13.72 9.68
C ASP A 233 9.06 -12.65 9.50
N LEU A 234 8.83 -11.44 10.03
CA LEU A 234 9.84 -10.36 10.03
C LEU A 234 11.09 -10.71 10.86
N THR A 235 11.01 -11.77 11.68
CA THR A 235 12.16 -12.30 12.41
C THR A 235 12.90 -13.41 11.65
N ASP A 236 12.42 -13.80 10.47
CA ASP A 236 13.12 -14.73 9.60
C ASP A 236 14.49 -14.14 9.20
N PRO A 237 15.60 -14.90 9.35
CA PRO A 237 16.93 -14.40 9.03
C PRO A 237 17.08 -13.91 7.59
N SER A 238 16.36 -14.49 6.62
CA SER A 238 16.41 -14.07 5.22
C SER A 238 15.74 -12.71 5.01
N VAL A 239 14.58 -12.48 5.62
CA VAL A 239 13.89 -11.18 5.60
C VAL A 239 14.75 -10.11 6.27
N LEU A 240 15.36 -10.44 7.40
CA LEU A 240 16.24 -9.50 8.09
C LEU A 240 17.45 -9.13 7.24
N VAL A 241 18.07 -10.09 6.54
CA VAL A 241 19.16 -9.83 5.60
C VAL A 241 18.72 -8.91 4.46
N ASP A 242 17.53 -9.10 3.90
CA ASP A 242 17.00 -8.26 2.83
C ASP A 242 16.74 -6.83 3.31
N LEU A 243 16.15 -6.65 4.50
CA LEU A 243 15.94 -5.33 5.11
C LEU A 243 17.26 -4.60 5.42
N LEU A 244 18.28 -5.35 5.83
CA LEU A 244 19.62 -4.82 6.08
C LEU A 244 20.31 -4.40 4.78
N ALA A 245 20.15 -5.16 3.70
CA ALA A 245 20.65 -4.79 2.37
C ALA A 245 19.96 -3.53 1.84
N MET A 246 18.63 -3.41 2.01
CA MET A 246 17.91 -2.19 1.65
C MET A 246 18.41 -0.99 2.44
N SER A 247 18.71 -1.15 3.73
CA SER A 247 19.34 -0.07 4.49
C SER A 247 20.72 0.30 3.97
N ASP A 248 21.54 -0.66 3.53
CA ASP A 248 22.85 -0.38 2.92
C ASP A 248 22.66 0.50 1.67
N ASP A 249 21.69 0.16 0.81
CA ASP A 249 21.34 0.93 -0.38
C ASP A 249 20.94 2.37 -0.05
N ILE A 250 20.17 2.59 1.04
CA ILE A 250 19.81 3.93 1.51
C ILE A 250 21.07 4.73 1.90
N PHE A 251 22.03 4.12 2.60
CA PHE A 251 23.25 4.83 2.97
C PHE A 251 24.23 5.02 1.80
N VAL A 252 24.26 4.11 0.83
CA VAL A 252 24.95 4.30 -0.44
C VAL A 252 24.38 5.51 -1.16
N TRP A 253 23.06 5.58 -1.32
CA TRP A 253 22.37 6.72 -1.91
C TRP A 253 22.65 8.02 -1.13
N LEU A 254 22.55 8.00 0.20
CA LEU A 254 22.87 9.15 1.04
C LEU A 254 24.31 9.64 0.81
N ALA A 255 25.29 8.74 0.71
CA ALA A 255 26.68 9.12 0.49
C ALA A 255 26.92 9.83 -0.85
N ASP A 256 26.13 9.50 -1.87
CA ASP A 256 26.18 10.14 -3.18
C ASP A 256 25.50 11.51 -3.19
N GLU A 257 24.37 11.65 -2.49
CA GLU A 257 23.55 12.86 -2.48
C GLU A 257 23.99 13.93 -1.47
N VAL A 258 24.68 13.56 -0.40
CA VAL A 258 25.17 14.53 0.59
C VAL A 258 26.48 15.21 0.16
N PRO A 259 26.75 16.44 0.65
CA PRO A 259 28.02 17.11 0.38
C PRO A 259 29.22 16.31 0.91
N ALA A 260 30.41 16.58 0.36
CA ALA A 260 31.65 15.89 0.74
C ALA A 260 31.95 15.88 2.25
N ALA A 261 31.48 16.90 2.98
CA ALA A 261 31.63 16.98 4.44
C ALA A 261 30.82 15.92 5.20
N GLN A 262 29.68 15.47 4.64
CA GLN A 262 28.78 14.47 5.21
C GLN A 262 28.97 13.09 4.57
N ARG A 263 29.59 13.00 3.40
CA ARG A 263 29.80 11.73 2.68
C ARG A 263 30.57 10.72 3.53
N ALA A 264 31.63 11.17 4.20
CA ALA A 264 32.41 10.30 5.09
C ALA A 264 31.57 9.79 6.28
N ASP A 265 30.65 10.62 6.79
CA ASP A 265 29.73 10.22 7.85
C ASP A 265 28.75 9.15 7.35
N ALA A 266 28.18 9.32 6.14
CA ALA A 266 27.25 8.35 5.54
C ALA A 266 27.94 6.99 5.30
N VAL A 267 29.16 7.00 4.77
CA VAL A 267 29.96 5.78 4.58
C VAL A 267 30.30 5.12 5.92
N LEU A 268 30.68 5.90 6.94
CA LEU A 268 30.98 5.35 8.25
C LEU A 268 29.77 4.66 8.88
N VAL A 269 28.60 5.29 8.84
CA VAL A 269 27.35 4.71 9.36
C VAL A 269 26.96 3.46 8.56
N ARG A 270 27.11 3.49 7.23
CA ARG A 270 26.89 2.32 6.38
C ARG A 270 27.77 1.15 6.81
N ASP A 271 29.09 1.37 6.81
CA ASP A 271 30.07 0.30 7.07
C ASP A 271 29.86 -0.31 8.46
N ALA A 272 29.57 0.52 9.47
CA ALA A 272 29.21 0.05 10.81
C ALA A 272 27.92 -0.80 10.80
N THR A 273 26.85 -0.29 10.16
CA THR A 273 25.55 -0.97 10.11
C THR A 273 25.65 -2.30 9.36
N THR A 274 26.35 -2.33 8.22
CA THR A 274 26.57 -3.53 7.40
C THR A 274 27.43 -4.57 8.11
N GLN A 275 28.41 -4.15 8.91
CA GLN A 275 29.19 -5.07 9.73
C GLN A 275 28.35 -5.66 10.88
N ILE A 276 27.56 -4.83 11.58
CA ILE A 276 26.62 -5.29 12.62
C ILE A 276 25.62 -6.29 12.04
N ALA A 277 25.02 -5.94 10.91
CA ALA A 277 24.10 -6.76 10.13
C ALA A 277 24.67 -8.14 9.81
N THR A 278 25.90 -8.18 9.30
CA THR A 278 26.61 -9.42 8.94
C THR A 278 26.82 -10.30 10.17
N ILE A 279 27.31 -9.73 11.27
CA ILE A 279 27.57 -10.48 12.52
C ILE A 279 26.26 -11.05 13.09
N MET A 280 25.19 -10.26 13.05
CA MET A 280 23.87 -10.69 13.51
C MET A 280 23.31 -11.81 12.62
N ALA A 281 23.37 -11.66 11.30
CA ALA A 281 22.93 -12.70 10.35
C ALA A 281 23.70 -14.01 10.56
N GLU A 282 25.03 -13.97 10.71
CA GLU A 282 25.86 -15.15 11.00
C GLU A 282 25.43 -15.86 12.30
N ALA A 283 25.06 -15.10 13.33
CA ALA A 283 24.59 -15.67 14.58
C ALA A 283 23.21 -16.32 14.47
N LEU A 284 22.34 -15.79 13.60
CA LEU A 284 21.00 -16.30 13.36
C LEU A 284 20.98 -17.55 12.46
N VAL A 285 21.99 -17.77 11.61
CA VAL A 285 22.10 -18.99 10.76
C VAL A 285 22.07 -20.30 11.56
N GLY A 286 22.51 -20.27 12.81
CA GLY A 286 22.51 -21.43 13.70
C GLY A 286 21.19 -21.66 14.45
N ILE A 287 20.21 -20.77 14.31
CA ILE A 287 18.93 -20.80 15.01
C ILE A 287 17.85 -21.26 14.03
N ASP A 288 17.15 -22.34 14.38
CA ASP A 288 16.04 -22.88 13.60
C ASP A 288 14.80 -23.11 14.48
N GLY A 289 13.69 -23.58 13.87
CA GLY A 289 12.44 -23.85 14.58
C GLY A 289 12.52 -24.98 15.63
N GLN A 290 13.66 -25.64 15.79
CA GLN A 290 13.91 -26.65 16.83
C GLN A 290 14.80 -26.11 17.97
N SER A 291 15.38 -24.93 17.78
CA SER A 291 16.25 -24.27 18.76
C SER A 291 15.43 -23.78 19.95
N THR A 292 15.99 -23.95 21.15
CA THR A 292 15.38 -23.43 22.37
C THR A 292 15.55 -21.92 22.48
N GLU A 293 14.67 -21.25 23.23
CA GLU A 293 14.78 -19.81 23.53
C GLU A 293 16.14 -19.45 24.15
N GLU A 294 16.70 -20.34 24.97
CA GLU A 294 17.98 -20.16 25.65
C GLU A 294 19.17 -20.23 24.68
N GLU A 295 19.09 -21.11 23.66
CA GLU A 295 20.07 -21.20 22.57
C GLU A 295 20.02 -19.97 21.66
N ALA A 296 18.81 -19.51 21.32
CA ALA A 296 18.62 -18.31 20.52
C ALA A 296 19.17 -17.05 21.23
N LEU A 297 18.86 -16.89 22.53
CA LEU A 297 19.39 -15.81 23.34
C LEU A 297 20.92 -15.87 23.47
N ALA A 298 21.48 -17.06 23.67
CA ALA A 298 22.94 -17.23 23.75
C ALA A 298 23.64 -16.84 22.44
N ALA A 299 23.08 -17.20 21.28
CA ALA A 299 23.59 -16.81 19.97
C ALA A 299 23.55 -15.29 19.78
N ILE A 300 22.44 -14.63 20.15
CA ILE A 300 22.32 -13.16 20.10
C ILE A 300 23.34 -12.48 21.03
N PHE A 301 23.54 -12.99 22.26
CA PHE A 301 24.57 -12.45 23.16
C PHE A 301 25.98 -12.62 22.60
N ALA A 302 26.28 -13.76 22.00
CA ALA A 302 27.56 -14.00 21.34
C ALA A 302 27.77 -13.04 20.15
N ALA A 303 26.73 -12.81 19.34
CA ALA A 303 26.74 -11.84 18.26
C ALA A 303 27.07 -10.44 18.78
N MET A 304 26.41 -9.98 19.84
CA MET A 304 26.68 -8.67 20.44
C MET A 304 28.11 -8.54 20.97
N THR A 305 28.68 -9.59 21.55
CA THR A 305 30.09 -9.58 21.95
C THR A 305 31.05 -9.52 20.76
N ARG A 306 30.69 -10.14 19.63
CA ARG A 306 31.46 -10.03 18.38
C ARG A 306 31.34 -8.65 17.77
N VAL A 307 30.15 -8.05 17.75
CA VAL A 307 29.94 -6.66 17.31
C VAL A 307 30.88 -5.71 18.06
N GLN A 308 30.92 -5.80 19.39
CA GLN A 308 31.81 -4.97 20.21
C GLN A 308 33.31 -5.22 19.97
N ALA A 309 33.69 -6.38 19.44
CA ALA A 309 35.09 -6.75 19.21
C ALA A 309 35.55 -6.50 17.76
N GLU A 310 34.65 -6.65 16.79
CA GLU A 310 34.94 -6.63 15.36
C GLU A 310 34.61 -5.28 14.71
N VAL A 311 33.62 -4.54 15.23
CA VAL A 311 33.33 -3.18 14.79
C VAL A 311 34.36 -2.24 15.43
N ASP A 312 35.47 -2.04 14.71
CA ASP A 312 36.60 -1.18 15.12
C ASP A 312 36.30 0.31 14.85
N ILE A 313 35.15 0.77 15.35
CA ILE A 313 34.70 2.16 15.28
C ILE A 313 34.35 2.58 16.72
N ASP A 314 34.88 3.74 17.14
CA ASP A 314 34.52 4.30 18.44
C ASP A 314 33.03 4.69 18.43
N ASP A 315 32.26 4.20 19.41
CA ASP A 315 30.83 4.50 19.54
C ASP A 315 30.56 6.01 19.47
N ALA A 316 31.45 6.85 20.03
CA ALA A 316 31.28 8.29 20.00
C ALA A 316 31.54 8.89 18.61
N ASP A 317 32.42 8.30 17.81
CA ASP A 317 32.65 8.71 16.42
C ASP A 317 31.45 8.35 15.53
N LEU A 318 30.87 7.16 15.74
CA LEU A 318 29.66 6.73 15.04
C LEU A 318 28.45 7.59 15.42
N ASP A 319 28.24 7.86 16.71
CA ASP A 319 27.20 8.75 17.21
C ASP A 319 27.37 10.18 16.66
N ALA A 320 28.60 10.68 16.62
CA ALA A 320 28.87 12.01 16.10
C ALA A 320 28.65 12.10 14.58
N ALA A 321 28.98 11.05 13.82
CA ALA A 321 28.71 10.97 12.38
C ALA A 321 27.20 10.92 12.10
N SER A 322 26.47 10.06 12.81
CA SER A 322 25.01 9.99 12.79
C SER A 322 24.37 11.34 13.09
N ALA A 323 24.80 12.01 14.16
CA ALA A 323 24.27 13.32 14.55
C ALA A 323 24.51 14.40 13.49
N ARG A 324 25.67 14.37 12.82
CA ARG A 324 25.97 15.30 11.71
C ARG A 324 25.11 15.02 10.48
N LEU A 325 24.89 13.76 10.11
CA LEU A 325 23.98 13.39 9.03
C LEU A 325 22.55 13.82 9.33
N ARG A 326 22.05 13.49 10.52
CA ARG A 326 20.72 13.90 10.97
C ARG A 326 20.56 15.41 10.94
N ALA A 327 21.54 16.16 11.46
CA ALA A 327 21.52 17.62 11.43
C ALA A 327 21.48 18.16 9.99
N HIS A 328 22.20 17.53 9.06
CA HIS A 328 22.13 17.87 7.64
C HIS A 328 20.73 17.63 7.06
N VAL A 329 20.16 16.45 7.27
CA VAL A 329 18.81 16.10 6.80
C VAL A 329 17.77 17.07 7.36
N VAL A 330 17.79 17.34 8.67
CA VAL A 330 16.87 18.28 9.32
C VAL A 330 17.04 19.71 8.81
N SER A 331 18.28 20.14 8.53
CA SER A 331 18.53 21.46 7.96
C SER A 331 17.96 21.62 6.54
N ARG A 332 17.78 20.53 5.79
CA ARG A 332 17.32 20.56 4.39
C ARG A 332 15.83 20.26 4.26
N CYS A 333 15.33 19.32 5.06
CA CYS A 333 14.00 18.73 4.94
C CYS A 333 13.12 18.98 6.17
N GLY A 334 13.59 19.77 7.13
CA GLY A 334 12.85 20.11 8.35
C GLY A 334 12.59 18.90 9.24
N GLN A 335 11.43 18.90 9.92
CA GLN A 335 11.05 17.84 10.85
C GLN A 335 10.68 16.54 10.14
N ALA A 336 10.26 16.60 8.86
CA ALA A 336 9.91 15.40 8.08
C ALA A 336 11.18 14.58 7.82
N GLY A 337 12.28 15.27 7.48
CA GLY A 337 13.59 14.63 7.37
C GLY A 337 14.05 13.96 8.67
N SER A 338 13.76 14.56 9.84
CA SER A 338 14.04 13.91 11.12
C SER A 338 13.26 12.60 11.28
N ALA A 339 11.96 12.62 10.97
CA ALA A 339 11.09 11.45 11.09
C ALA A 339 11.51 10.33 10.11
N LEU A 340 11.88 10.68 8.88
CA LEU A 340 12.41 9.73 7.89
C LEU A 340 13.73 9.10 8.36
N PHE A 341 14.63 9.91 8.93
CA PHE A 341 15.89 9.40 9.48
C PHE A 341 15.67 8.48 10.69
N ASP A 342 14.68 8.79 11.54
CA ASP A 342 14.25 7.93 12.64
C ASP A 342 13.65 6.60 12.14
N LEU A 343 12.93 6.61 11.01
CA LEU A 343 12.40 5.39 10.40
C LEU A 343 13.52 4.48 9.89
N ILE A 344 14.54 5.04 9.24
CA ILE A 344 15.75 4.29 8.82
C ILE A 344 16.43 3.65 10.04
N ALA A 345 16.59 4.42 11.12
CA ALA A 345 17.15 3.94 12.39
C ALA A 345 16.32 2.83 13.03
N GLY A 346 14.99 2.97 13.00
CA GLY A 346 14.05 2.05 13.63
C GLY A 346 14.00 0.69 12.96
N VAL A 347 14.05 0.63 11.63
CA VAL A 347 14.02 -0.63 10.86
C VAL A 347 15.33 -1.40 11.01
N THR A 348 16.45 -0.69 11.10
CA THR A 348 17.80 -1.28 11.15
C THR A 348 18.26 -1.65 12.55
N GLY A 349 17.51 -1.25 13.59
CA GLY A 349 17.97 -1.36 14.98
C GLY A 349 19.26 -0.56 15.24
N SER A 350 19.57 0.42 14.39
CA SER A 350 20.87 1.09 14.33
C SER A 350 21.05 2.09 15.49
N PRO A 351 22.30 2.38 15.93
CA PRO A 351 22.62 3.41 16.93
C PRO A 351 22.11 4.82 16.61
N LEU A 352 21.60 5.04 15.39
CA LEU A 352 20.92 6.25 14.93
C LEU A 352 19.71 6.69 15.79
N ALA A 353 19.17 5.80 16.64
CA ALA A 353 18.00 6.05 17.48
C ALA A 353 18.29 6.72 18.84
N ALA A 354 19.53 7.21 19.06
CA ALA A 354 19.98 7.88 20.28
C ALA A 354 19.64 9.38 20.34
#